data_AF-A0A8C5S5F3-F1
#
_entry.id   AF-A0A8C5S5F3-F1
#
_cell.length_a   1.000
_cell.length_b   1.000
_cell.length_c   1.000
_cell.angle_alpha   90.00
_cell.angle_beta   90.00
_cell.angle_gamma   90.00
#
_symmetry.space_group_name_H-M   'P 1'
#
loop_
_entity.id
_entity.type
_entity.pdbx_description
1 polymer ?
#
loop_
_entity_poly.entity_id
_entity_poly.type
_entity_poly.pdbx_seq_one_letter_code
_entity_poly.pdbx_strand_id
1 'polypeptide(L)'
;MQSTLWVSRSIERTMSSATGTVRFNTHIAYLRSHPDVPKERRHPLPQRFHSLDGHLEKSDSGIWMNGMDYSGISLITPHLPELNDSIAATCEEGSPLCGFPWILPVNYFYRKTWYLPAPAITPQNPIHFQLLSKEQTQWDSTKLTFEVIGSSHMALYLRLHQGSTLSTWSLGNGTPIVNSLNGDYFVYYAHGLHARPWHFWIELKVSLFFKHHIHGMVTLAIVNHYFFGEDQMSSQLHALLERFPNWIYPLSWTSTYDQFIF
;
A
#
# COMPACT_ATOMS: atom_id res chain seq x y z
N MET A 1 34.51 16.35 -3.38
CA MET A 1 33.50 16.55 -2.31
C MET A 1 32.46 17.50 -2.91
N GLN A 2 31.24 17.10 -3.27
CA GLN A 2 30.16 16.57 -2.40
C GLN A 2 29.95 17.50 -1.19
N SER A 3 28.76 18.06 -0.95
CA SER A 3 27.47 17.37 -0.88
C SER A 3 26.25 18.15 -1.40
N THR A 4 25.17 17.43 -1.70
CA THR A 4 23.87 17.94 -2.16
C THR A 4 23.00 18.45 -1.01
N LEU A 5 22.26 19.55 -1.22
CA LEU A 5 21.22 20.03 -0.30
C LEU A 5 19.99 20.48 -1.11
N TRP A 6 18.84 19.83 -0.95
CA TRP A 6 17.59 20.28 -1.54
C TRP A 6 16.93 21.32 -0.64
N VAL A 7 17.05 22.59 -1.02
CA VAL A 7 16.42 23.74 -0.35
C VAL A 7 15.05 24.00 -0.98
N SER A 8 13.98 23.96 -0.19
CA SER A 8 12.73 24.61 -0.58
C SER A 8 12.86 26.12 -0.36
N ARG A 9 12.69 26.92 -1.42
CA ARG A 9 12.43 28.37 -1.30
C ARG A 9 11.14 28.73 -2.02
N SER A 10 10.31 29.51 -1.31
CA SER A 10 9.10 30.12 -1.84
C SER A 10 9.41 31.09 -2.97
N ILE A 11 8.48 31.22 -3.92
CA ILE A 11 8.43 32.31 -4.90
C ILE A 11 7.05 32.97 -4.76
N GLU A 12 7.05 34.26 -4.40
CA GLU A 12 5.85 35.09 -4.38
C GLU A 12 5.55 35.72 -5.75
N ARG A 13 4.39 36.38 -5.82
CA ARG A 13 3.58 36.58 -7.03
C ARG A 13 4.06 37.67 -7.99
N THR A 14 3.62 37.55 -9.24
CA THR A 14 3.16 38.71 -10.04
C THR A 14 1.92 38.31 -10.84
N MET A 15 0.91 39.18 -10.92
CA MET A 15 -0.34 38.95 -11.67
C MET A 15 -0.27 39.57 -13.08
N SER A 16 -0.73 38.86 -14.11
CA SER A 16 -1.42 39.46 -15.25
C SER A 16 -2.25 38.44 -16.06
N SER A 17 -3.42 38.90 -16.53
CA SER A 17 -4.31 38.37 -17.59
C SER A 17 -4.43 36.86 -17.89
N ALA A 18 -5.60 36.33 -17.54
CA ALA A 18 -6.48 35.54 -18.42
C ALA A 18 -5.90 34.38 -19.28
N THR A 19 -5.69 33.21 -18.66
CA THR A 19 -6.22 31.91 -19.15
C THR A 19 -5.98 30.83 -18.07
N GLY A 20 -7.07 30.36 -17.43
CA GLY A 20 -6.99 29.47 -16.27
C GLY A 20 -6.65 28.03 -16.62
N THR A 21 -5.37 27.65 -16.59
CA THR A 21 -4.96 26.24 -16.67
C THR A 21 -5.13 25.56 -15.32
N VAL A 22 -6.16 24.74 -15.14
CA VAL A 22 -6.33 23.91 -13.93
C VAL A 22 -5.41 22.69 -14.02
N ARG A 23 -4.64 22.43 -12.96
CA ARG A 23 -3.69 21.32 -12.89
C ARG A 23 -3.84 20.49 -11.62
N PHE A 24 -4.72 19.48 -11.64
CA PHE A 24 -4.80 18.39 -10.66
C PHE A 24 -3.44 17.65 -10.53
N ASN A 25 -3.10 16.94 -9.44
CA ASN A 25 -1.78 16.27 -9.27
C ASN A 25 -1.73 15.21 -8.14
N THR A 26 -1.20 14.00 -8.40
CA THR A 26 -2.07 12.85 -8.05
C THR A 26 -1.50 11.41 -8.22
N HIS A 27 -1.65 10.53 -7.21
CA HIS A 27 -1.22 9.11 -7.18
C HIS A 27 -2.32 8.09 -6.70
N ILE A 28 -2.37 6.87 -7.25
CA ILE A 28 -3.43 5.82 -7.20
C ILE A 28 -4.79 6.23 -7.82
N ALA A 29 -4.95 5.95 -9.12
CA ALA A 29 -6.08 6.29 -9.98
C ALA A 29 -6.39 7.80 -10.00
N TYR A 30 -5.37 8.60 -10.28
CA TYR A 30 -5.37 9.99 -9.83
C TYR A 30 -4.65 10.92 -10.85
N LEU A 31 -5.21 12.14 -11.10
CA LEU A 31 -5.28 12.94 -12.34
C LEU A 31 -4.33 14.18 -12.53
N ARG A 32 -3.52 14.31 -13.60
CA ARG A 32 -2.93 15.58 -14.15
C ARG A 32 -2.76 15.56 -15.69
N SER A 33 -3.47 16.43 -16.40
CA SER A 33 -3.55 16.51 -17.88
C SER A 33 -2.24 16.51 -18.69
N HIS A 34 -2.26 15.82 -19.86
CA HIS A 34 -1.84 16.17 -21.25
C HIS A 34 -1.55 14.89 -22.11
N PRO A 35 -1.55 14.91 -23.47
CA PRO A 35 -2.40 13.98 -24.25
C PRO A 35 -1.73 12.81 -25.06
N ASP A 36 -2.62 11.90 -25.53
CA ASP A 36 -2.65 11.19 -26.85
C ASP A 36 -2.44 9.64 -27.01
N VAL A 37 -3.59 8.90 -27.13
CA VAL A 37 -3.94 7.74 -28.04
C VAL A 37 -3.24 6.34 -27.76
N PRO A 38 -3.69 5.14 -28.27
CA PRO A 38 -4.76 4.25 -27.73
C PRO A 38 -4.49 2.70 -27.57
N LYS A 39 -5.44 1.97 -26.93
CA LYS A 39 -5.96 0.57 -27.19
C LYS A 39 -5.35 -0.74 -26.60
N GLU A 40 -6.14 -1.40 -25.71
CA GLU A 40 -6.77 -2.77 -25.86
C GLU A 40 -6.33 -4.07 -25.03
N ARG A 41 -7.32 -4.74 -24.36
CA ARG A 41 -7.50 -6.17 -23.82
C ARG A 41 -6.67 -6.82 -22.64
N ARG A 42 -7.36 -7.37 -21.61
CA ARG A 42 -7.16 -6.90 -20.19
C ARG A 42 -7.63 -7.82 -18.96
N HIS A 43 -6.85 -7.95 -17.83
CA HIS A 43 -6.94 -8.82 -16.57
C HIS A 43 -6.29 -8.25 -15.22
N PRO A 44 -6.84 -8.25 -13.95
CA PRO A 44 -6.51 -7.31 -12.81
C PRO A 44 -6.16 -7.85 -11.35
N LEU A 45 -5.77 -6.97 -10.38
CA LEU A 45 -5.21 -7.11 -8.96
C LEU A 45 -5.68 -8.16 -7.88
N PRO A 46 -4.81 -8.68 -6.95
CA PRO A 46 -5.18 -9.60 -5.84
C PRO A 46 -4.80 -9.16 -4.38
N GLN A 47 -5.58 -9.58 -3.39
CA GLN A 47 -5.30 -9.53 -1.95
C GLN A 47 -5.36 -10.92 -1.31
N ARG A 48 -4.51 -11.21 -0.31
CA ARG A 48 -4.42 -12.52 0.37
C ARG A 48 -4.23 -12.35 1.89
N PHE A 49 -5.00 -13.09 2.67
CA PHE A 49 -4.98 -13.09 4.13
C PHE A 49 -4.67 -14.50 4.64
N HIS A 50 -3.61 -14.64 5.43
CA HIS A 50 -3.12 -15.92 5.93
C HIS A 50 -3.30 -16.06 7.45
N SER A 51 -3.68 -17.26 7.88
CA SER A 51 -3.82 -17.66 9.28
C SER A 51 -2.47 -17.74 9.99
N LEU A 52 -2.53 -17.95 11.32
CA LEU A 52 -1.38 -18.30 12.16
C LEU A 52 -0.61 -19.55 11.67
N ASP A 53 -1.29 -20.46 10.97
CA ASP A 53 -0.72 -21.69 10.40
C ASP A 53 -0.26 -21.50 8.94
N GLY A 54 -0.37 -20.29 8.39
CA GLY A 54 -0.02 -19.93 7.01
C GLY A 54 -1.09 -20.26 5.95
N HIS A 55 -2.23 -20.84 6.34
CA HIS A 55 -3.34 -21.16 5.43
C HIS A 55 -4.05 -19.88 4.95
N LEU A 56 -4.41 -19.83 3.67
CA LEU A 56 -5.18 -18.71 3.10
C LEU A 56 -6.61 -18.72 3.65
N GLU A 57 -6.96 -17.77 4.51
CA GLU A 57 -8.28 -17.62 5.14
C GLU A 57 -9.26 -16.85 4.24
N LYS A 58 -8.74 -15.80 3.58
CA LYS A 58 -9.52 -14.90 2.73
C LYS A 58 -8.67 -14.45 1.55
N SER A 59 -9.31 -14.21 0.42
CA SER A 59 -8.72 -13.53 -0.73
C SER A 59 -9.80 -12.69 -1.40
N ASP A 60 -9.41 -11.52 -1.89
CA ASP A 60 -10.28 -10.59 -2.61
C ASP A 60 -9.49 -9.95 -3.76
N SER A 61 -10.16 -9.34 -4.73
CA SER A 61 -9.56 -8.74 -5.92
C SER A 61 -10.38 -7.58 -6.45
N GLY A 62 -9.72 -6.49 -6.79
CA GLY A 62 -10.42 -5.26 -7.16
C GLY A 62 -9.53 -4.10 -7.55
N ILE A 63 -10.15 -3.12 -8.21
CA ILE A 63 -9.55 -1.84 -8.52
C ILE A 63 -9.89 -0.90 -7.36
N TRP A 64 -8.87 -0.61 -6.55
CA TRP A 64 -8.95 0.37 -5.47
C TRP A 64 -8.54 1.77 -5.99
N MET A 65 -9.32 2.78 -5.63
CA MET A 65 -9.23 4.14 -6.17
C MET A 65 -9.24 5.16 -5.05
N ASN A 66 -8.37 6.17 -5.18
CA ASN A 66 -8.21 7.23 -4.21
C ASN A 66 -8.44 8.60 -4.86
N GLY A 67 -9.10 9.50 -4.13
CA GLY A 67 -9.33 10.87 -4.58
C GLY A 67 -8.87 11.88 -3.54
N MET A 68 -7.85 12.68 -3.88
CA MET A 68 -7.47 13.88 -3.11
C MET A 68 -8.04 15.18 -3.71
N ASP A 69 -8.77 15.10 -4.84
CA ASP A 69 -9.55 16.23 -5.34
C ASP A 69 -10.83 16.30 -4.51
N TYR A 70 -11.21 17.50 -4.05
CA TYR A 70 -12.37 17.68 -3.17
C TYR A 70 -13.69 17.15 -3.74
N SER A 71 -13.80 17.06 -5.07
CA SER A 71 -14.95 16.49 -5.77
C SER A 71 -14.99 14.96 -5.78
N GLY A 72 -13.89 14.28 -5.43
CA GLY A 72 -13.78 12.82 -5.51
C GLY A 72 -14.18 12.29 -6.89
N ILE A 73 -14.95 11.20 -6.92
CA ILE A 73 -15.46 10.61 -8.16
C ILE A 73 -16.72 11.29 -8.73
N SER A 74 -17.28 12.33 -8.10
CA SER A 74 -18.57 12.92 -8.53
C SER A 74 -18.55 13.47 -9.96
N LEU A 75 -17.39 13.93 -10.44
CA LEU A 75 -17.18 14.38 -11.82
C LEU A 75 -16.96 13.22 -12.81
N ILE A 76 -16.68 12.01 -12.29
CA ILE A 76 -16.41 10.78 -13.04
C ILE A 76 -17.71 9.99 -13.25
N THR A 77 -18.55 9.91 -12.21
CA THR A 77 -19.81 9.15 -12.20
C THR A 77 -20.71 9.37 -13.43
N PRO A 78 -20.89 10.59 -13.99
CA PRO A 78 -21.69 10.79 -15.20
C PRO A 78 -21.14 10.09 -16.46
N HIS A 79 -19.84 9.77 -16.49
CA HIS A 79 -19.15 9.10 -17.58
C HIS A 79 -18.93 7.60 -17.31
N LEU A 80 -18.74 7.23 -16.04
CA LEU A 80 -18.58 5.86 -15.55
C LEU A 80 -19.58 5.62 -14.41
N PRO A 81 -20.86 5.29 -14.71
CA PRO A 81 -21.90 5.16 -13.69
C PRO A 81 -21.63 4.07 -12.63
N GLU A 82 -20.80 3.06 -12.95
CA GLU A 82 -20.34 2.08 -11.97
C GLU A 82 -19.39 2.66 -10.92
N LEU A 83 -18.71 3.78 -11.25
CA LEU A 83 -17.89 4.54 -10.32
C LEU A 83 -18.78 5.60 -9.65
N ASN A 84 -19.52 5.16 -8.63
CA ASN A 84 -20.38 6.03 -7.83
C ASN A 84 -20.19 5.76 -6.32
N ASP A 85 -20.88 6.52 -5.48
CA ASP A 85 -20.66 6.49 -4.04
C ASP A 85 -21.06 5.19 -3.32
N SER A 86 -21.77 4.26 -4.00
CA SER A 86 -22.09 2.93 -3.47
C SER A 86 -20.90 1.98 -3.42
N ILE A 87 -19.88 2.17 -4.30
CA ILE A 87 -18.63 1.39 -4.29
C ILE A 87 -17.59 1.99 -3.32
N ALA A 88 -18.05 2.56 -2.20
CA ALA A 88 -17.17 3.03 -1.14
C ALA A 88 -16.34 1.86 -0.60
N ALA A 89 -15.03 2.04 -0.45
CA ALA A 89 -14.17 1.00 0.09
C ALA A 89 -14.42 0.84 1.60
N THR A 90 -14.72 -0.38 2.04
CA THR A 90 -14.87 -0.73 3.45
C THR A 90 -13.50 -1.01 4.07
N CYS A 91 -13.23 -0.46 5.25
CA CYS A 91 -12.02 -0.77 6.01
C CYS A 91 -12.09 -2.18 6.60
N GLU A 92 -11.09 -3.03 6.35
CA GLU A 92 -10.92 -4.28 7.08
C GLU A 92 -10.28 -3.97 8.45
N GLU A 93 -11.10 -3.84 9.50
CA GLU A 93 -10.68 -3.33 10.81
C GLU A 93 -9.55 -4.15 11.47
N GLY A 94 -9.49 -5.46 11.23
CA GLY A 94 -8.41 -6.32 11.71
C GLY A 94 -7.06 -6.09 11.02
N SER A 95 -7.07 -5.47 9.83
CA SER A 95 -5.91 -5.46 8.92
C SER A 95 -5.14 -4.13 8.94
N PRO A 96 -3.79 -4.15 8.97
CA PRO A 96 -2.96 -2.95 8.87
C PRO A 96 -3.35 -2.07 7.67
N LEU A 97 -3.46 -0.76 7.91
CA LEU A 97 -3.93 0.24 6.94
C LEU A 97 -5.23 -0.14 6.20
N CYS A 98 -6.19 -0.74 6.93
CA CYS A 98 -7.52 -1.14 6.44
C CYS A 98 -7.53 -2.25 5.38
N GLY A 99 -6.41 -2.98 5.18
CA GLY A 99 -6.32 -4.00 4.12
C GLY A 99 -6.02 -3.44 2.73
N PHE A 100 -5.52 -2.19 2.62
CA PHE A 100 -5.26 -1.54 1.32
C PHE A 100 -3.77 -1.30 1.03
N PRO A 101 -3.34 -1.38 -0.24
CA PRO A 101 -1.95 -1.23 -0.65
C PRO A 101 -1.52 0.25 -0.73
N TRP A 102 -1.35 0.89 0.42
CA TRP A 102 -0.85 2.26 0.56
C TRP A 102 0.66 2.42 0.29
N ILE A 103 1.04 3.10 -0.79
CA ILE A 103 2.44 3.48 -1.09
C ILE A 103 3.11 4.35 -0.01
N LEU A 104 2.31 5.12 0.75
CA LEU A 104 2.76 6.01 1.82
C LEU A 104 1.74 5.96 2.97
N PRO A 105 2.10 6.26 4.23
CA PRO A 105 1.20 6.19 5.39
C PRO A 105 0.31 7.45 5.47
N VAL A 106 -0.38 7.74 4.36
CA VAL A 106 -1.15 8.97 4.11
C VAL A 106 -2.66 8.73 4.12
N ASN A 107 -3.11 7.56 4.57
CA ASN A 107 -4.51 7.15 4.62
C ASN A 107 -5.44 8.20 5.25
N TYR A 108 -4.95 8.93 6.26
CA TYR A 108 -5.68 9.99 6.96
C TYR A 108 -6.01 11.24 6.12
N PHE A 109 -5.34 11.46 4.98
CA PHE A 109 -5.70 12.55 4.07
C PHE A 109 -6.98 12.25 3.27
N TYR A 110 -7.36 10.98 3.14
CA TYR A 110 -8.44 10.53 2.27
C TYR A 110 -9.73 10.34 3.07
N ARG A 111 -10.68 11.25 2.89
CA ARG A 111 -12.00 11.16 3.53
C ARG A 111 -12.86 10.00 3.01
N LYS A 112 -12.61 9.59 1.77
CA LYS A 112 -13.28 8.49 1.09
C LYS A 112 -12.35 7.88 0.05
N THR A 113 -12.42 6.56 -0.09
CA THR A 113 -11.78 5.79 -1.16
C THR A 113 -12.83 4.84 -1.73
N TRP A 114 -12.59 4.29 -2.92
CA TRP A 114 -13.57 3.46 -3.62
C TRP A 114 -12.94 2.14 -4.08
N TYR A 115 -13.74 1.08 -4.09
CA TYR A 115 -13.28 -0.27 -4.42
C TYR A 115 -14.27 -0.91 -5.39
N LEU A 116 -13.81 -1.11 -6.63
CA LEU A 116 -14.58 -1.80 -7.66
C LEU A 116 -14.09 -3.26 -7.75
N PRO A 117 -14.91 -4.26 -7.38
CA PRO A 117 -14.53 -5.67 -7.50
C PRO A 117 -14.12 -6.02 -8.94
N ALA A 118 -13.05 -6.81 -9.05
CA ALA A 118 -12.48 -7.23 -10.32
C ALA A 118 -11.91 -8.66 -10.20
N PRO A 119 -11.59 -9.37 -11.30
CA PRO A 119 -10.87 -10.63 -11.20
C PRO A 119 -9.50 -10.48 -10.52
N ALA A 120 -8.89 -11.59 -10.10
CA ALA A 120 -7.53 -11.61 -9.55
C ALA A 120 -6.46 -11.83 -10.63
N ILE A 121 -5.22 -11.45 -10.34
CA ILE A 121 -4.02 -11.69 -11.16
C ILE A 121 -3.04 -12.53 -10.38
N THR A 122 -2.09 -13.08 -11.14
CA THR A 122 -0.81 -13.53 -10.61
C THR A 122 0.25 -12.71 -11.34
N PRO A 123 0.97 -11.79 -10.67
CA PRO A 123 2.16 -11.18 -11.24
C PRO A 123 3.16 -12.27 -11.66
N GLN A 124 3.93 -12.03 -12.72
CA GLN A 124 4.99 -12.93 -13.19
C GLN A 124 6.06 -13.13 -12.11
N ASN A 125 6.30 -12.07 -11.32
CA ASN A 125 7.22 -12.06 -10.19
C ASN A 125 6.40 -11.93 -8.88
N PRO A 126 5.72 -13.00 -8.43
CA PRO A 126 4.95 -12.95 -7.20
C PRO A 126 5.88 -12.81 -5.99
N ILE A 127 5.34 -12.29 -4.89
CA ILE A 127 6.06 -12.24 -3.62
C ILE A 127 6.40 -13.64 -3.09
N HIS A 128 7.65 -13.80 -2.65
CA HIS A 128 8.07 -14.85 -1.75
C HIS A 128 8.31 -14.23 -0.37
N PHE A 129 7.52 -14.62 0.62
CA PHE A 129 7.65 -14.18 2.01
C PHE A 129 7.82 -15.39 2.92
N GLN A 130 8.81 -15.35 3.81
CA GLN A 130 9.12 -16.46 4.70
C GLN A 130 9.54 -15.99 6.08
N LEU A 131 8.98 -16.62 7.13
CA LEU A 131 9.54 -16.59 8.47
C LEU A 131 10.74 -17.54 8.53
N LEU A 132 11.95 -17.00 8.70
CA LEU A 132 13.20 -17.76 8.81
C LEU A 132 13.44 -18.32 10.21
N SER A 133 13.12 -17.54 11.26
CA SER A 133 13.26 -18.00 12.65
C SER A 133 12.27 -17.32 13.60
N LYS A 134 11.87 -18.06 14.64
CA LYS A 134 11.10 -17.59 15.81
C LYS A 134 11.86 -18.01 17.06
N GLU A 135 12.50 -17.05 17.72
CA GLU A 135 13.44 -17.28 18.82
C GLU A 135 12.94 -16.59 20.10
N GLN A 136 12.82 -17.33 21.21
CA GLN A 136 12.61 -16.70 22.51
C GLN A 136 13.95 -16.19 23.04
N THR A 137 14.04 -14.89 23.35
CA THR A 137 15.23 -14.28 23.91
C THR A 137 15.30 -14.48 25.43
N GLN A 138 16.48 -14.19 26.00
CA GLN A 138 16.72 -14.21 27.45
C GLN A 138 15.87 -13.18 28.24
N TRP A 139 15.24 -12.22 27.56
CA TRP A 139 14.47 -11.12 28.15
C TRP A 139 12.96 -11.29 28.02
N ASP A 140 12.50 -12.54 27.84
CA ASP A 140 11.09 -12.91 27.63
C ASP A 140 10.42 -12.17 26.45
N SER A 141 11.23 -11.83 25.44
CA SER A 141 10.77 -11.34 24.14
C SER A 141 10.88 -12.43 23.09
N THR A 142 10.05 -12.34 22.05
CA THR A 142 10.08 -13.22 20.88
C THR A 142 10.66 -12.44 19.71
N LYS A 143 11.77 -12.91 19.14
CA LYS A 143 12.35 -12.37 17.91
C LYS A 143 11.84 -13.16 16.71
N LEU A 144 11.33 -12.46 15.70
CA LEU A 144 10.89 -13.01 14.42
C LEU A 144 11.82 -12.49 13.33
N THR A 145 12.42 -13.41 12.56
CA THR A 145 13.32 -13.09 11.44
C THR A 145 12.66 -13.49 10.13
N PHE A 146 12.69 -12.63 9.12
CA PHE A 146 11.98 -12.77 7.86
C PHE A 146 12.88 -12.61 6.63
N GLU A 147 12.49 -13.25 5.53
CA GLU A 147 12.96 -12.99 4.18
C GLU A 147 11.79 -12.53 3.30
N VAL A 148 12.04 -11.52 2.46
CA VAL A 148 11.13 -11.09 1.41
C VAL A 148 11.86 -11.01 0.07
N ILE A 149 11.27 -11.58 -0.98
CA ILE A 149 11.64 -11.35 -2.37
C ILE A 149 10.38 -10.88 -3.08
N GLY A 150 10.45 -9.75 -3.78
CA GLY A 150 9.29 -9.13 -4.41
C GLY A 150 9.69 -8.04 -5.39
N SER A 151 8.77 -7.11 -5.64
CA SER A 151 8.98 -5.99 -6.55
C SER A 151 10.01 -4.99 -6.03
N SER A 152 10.52 -4.15 -6.93
CA SER A 152 11.48 -3.06 -6.61
C SER A 152 11.01 -2.06 -5.55
N HIS A 153 9.72 -2.04 -5.23
CA HIS A 153 9.09 -1.12 -4.29
C HIS A 153 8.06 -1.86 -3.44
N MET A 154 8.39 -2.11 -2.18
CA MET A 154 7.55 -2.80 -1.21
C MET A 154 7.25 -1.90 -0.02
N ALA A 155 6.12 -2.16 0.64
CA ALA A 155 5.83 -1.61 1.96
C ALA A 155 5.54 -2.74 2.95
N LEU A 156 6.05 -2.59 4.17
CA LEU A 156 5.79 -3.44 5.32
C LEU A 156 4.90 -2.69 6.29
N TYR A 157 3.77 -3.29 6.65
CA TYR A 157 2.91 -2.81 7.73
C TYR A 157 2.97 -3.78 8.90
N LEU A 158 2.99 -3.23 10.13
CA LEU A 158 2.89 -4.02 11.36
C LEU A 158 1.77 -3.44 12.23
N ARG A 159 0.84 -4.28 12.66
CA ARG A 159 -0.12 -3.97 13.73
C ARG A 159 0.13 -4.89 14.91
N LEU A 160 0.48 -4.31 16.05
CA LEU A 160 0.66 -5.05 17.29
C LEU A 160 -0.70 -5.45 17.87
N HIS A 161 -0.80 -6.68 18.34
CA HIS A 161 -2.00 -7.15 19.02
C HIS A 161 -2.04 -6.67 20.47
N GLN A 162 -3.23 -6.70 21.08
CA GLN A 162 -3.41 -6.23 22.45
C GLN A 162 -2.47 -6.96 23.42
N GLY A 163 -1.76 -6.19 24.25
CA GLY A 163 -0.76 -6.72 25.17
C GLY A 163 0.61 -7.01 24.56
N SER A 164 0.80 -6.81 23.25
CA SER A 164 2.10 -6.94 22.57
C SER A 164 2.75 -5.57 22.35
N THR A 165 4.09 -5.52 22.42
CA THR A 165 4.90 -4.32 22.24
C THR A 165 6.12 -4.62 21.38
N LEU A 166 6.44 -3.73 20.43
CA LEU A 166 7.64 -3.82 19.59
C LEU A 166 8.83 -3.23 20.37
N SER A 167 9.78 -4.06 20.80
CA SER A 167 10.94 -3.62 21.58
C SER A 167 12.06 -3.08 20.69
N THR A 168 12.47 -3.87 19.69
CA THR A 168 13.55 -3.52 18.75
C THR A 168 13.30 -4.11 17.36
N TRP A 169 14.05 -3.67 16.35
CA TRP A 169 14.00 -4.19 14.97
C TRP A 169 15.33 -4.00 14.23
N SER A 170 15.48 -4.64 13.07
CA SER A 170 16.63 -4.43 12.18
C SER A 170 16.42 -3.31 11.14
N LEU A 171 15.26 -2.66 11.13
CA LEU A 171 14.80 -1.77 10.05
C LEU A 171 15.27 -0.31 10.20
N GLY A 172 15.98 0.00 11.28
CA GLY A 172 16.62 1.28 11.49
C GLY A 172 17.15 1.43 12.92
N ASN A 173 18.03 2.41 13.14
CA ASN A 173 18.67 2.65 14.44
C ASN A 173 17.82 3.50 15.40
N GLY A 174 16.62 3.89 15.00
CA GLY A 174 15.69 4.69 15.81
C GLY A 174 14.54 3.86 16.35
N THR A 175 13.91 4.35 17.42
CA THR A 175 12.66 3.79 17.96
C THR A 175 11.60 3.71 16.86
N PRO A 176 10.93 2.56 16.67
CA PRO A 176 9.80 2.44 15.75
C PRO A 176 8.74 3.51 16.03
N ILE A 177 8.43 4.35 15.05
CA ILE A 177 7.38 5.36 15.16
C ILE A 177 6.08 4.73 14.69
N VAL A 178 5.13 4.59 15.62
CA VAL A 178 3.76 4.15 15.32
C VAL A 178 2.96 5.32 14.74
N ASN A 179 2.11 5.06 13.76
CA ASN A 179 1.11 6.04 13.32
C ASN A 179 0.04 6.18 14.40
N SER A 180 -0.06 7.36 15.01
CA SER A 180 -0.94 7.64 16.14
C SER A 180 -2.44 7.58 15.81
N LEU A 181 -2.81 7.51 14.53
CA LEU A 181 -4.22 7.47 14.09
C LEU A 181 -4.79 6.05 14.00
N ASN A 182 -3.95 5.03 13.79
CA ASN A 182 -4.40 3.65 13.57
C ASN A 182 -3.55 2.57 14.29
N GLY A 183 -2.47 2.95 14.97
CA GLY A 183 -1.61 2.00 15.67
C GLY A 183 -0.69 1.18 14.77
N ASP A 184 -0.61 1.52 13.47
CA ASP A 184 0.18 0.78 12.49
C ASP A 184 1.60 1.36 12.37
N TYR A 185 2.61 0.49 12.31
CA TYR A 185 3.95 0.85 11.84
C TYR A 185 4.01 0.69 10.33
N PHE A 186 4.75 1.57 9.67
CA PHE A 186 4.93 1.57 8.22
C PHE A 186 6.42 1.68 7.88
N VAL A 187 6.91 0.81 7.00
CA VAL A 187 8.25 0.87 6.44
C VAL A 187 8.16 0.74 4.92
N TYR A 188 8.74 1.69 4.19
CA TYR A 188 8.87 1.62 2.74
C TYR A 188 10.27 1.11 2.37
N TYR A 189 10.33 0.10 1.51
CA TYR A 189 11.56 -0.49 1.00
C TYR A 189 11.59 -0.35 -0.52
N ALA A 190 12.64 0.29 -1.03
CA ALA A 190 12.84 0.49 -2.46
C ALA A 190 14.28 0.17 -2.86
N HIS A 191 14.46 -0.44 -4.03
CA HIS A 191 15.77 -0.85 -4.53
C HIS A 191 15.91 -0.74 -6.05
N GLY A 192 17.16 -0.75 -6.52
CA GLY A 192 17.51 -0.81 -7.94
C GLY A 192 17.41 -2.23 -8.52
N LEU A 193 17.82 -2.39 -9.79
CA LEU A 193 17.69 -3.63 -10.57
C LEU A 193 18.29 -4.89 -9.93
N HIS A 194 19.30 -4.74 -9.06
CA HIS A 194 19.96 -5.85 -8.38
C HIS A 194 19.92 -5.65 -6.87
N ALA A 195 18.97 -6.30 -6.21
CA ALA A 195 18.93 -6.45 -4.77
C ALA A 195 19.07 -7.91 -4.37
N ARG A 196 19.56 -8.12 -3.15
CA ARG A 196 19.47 -9.41 -2.46
C ARG A 196 18.08 -9.55 -1.83
N PRO A 197 17.63 -10.76 -1.46
CA PRO A 197 16.45 -10.93 -0.62
C PRO A 197 16.49 -9.99 0.59
N TRP A 198 15.35 -9.35 0.88
CA TRP A 198 15.25 -8.40 1.98
C TRP A 198 15.13 -9.18 3.28
N HIS A 199 16.23 -9.24 4.03
CA HIS A 199 16.28 -9.83 5.36
C HIS A 199 16.02 -8.76 6.42
N PHE A 200 15.06 -9.02 7.30
CA PHE A 200 14.83 -8.19 8.48
C PHE A 200 14.35 -9.00 9.67
N TRP A 201 14.41 -8.42 10.86
CA TRP A 201 13.82 -9.01 12.06
C TRP A 201 13.14 -7.94 12.93
N ILE A 202 12.15 -8.39 13.70
CA ILE A 202 11.46 -7.61 14.74
C ILE A 202 11.50 -8.38 16.06
N GLU A 203 11.48 -7.66 17.17
CA GLU A 203 11.48 -8.24 18.51
C GLU A 203 10.25 -7.75 19.28
N LEU A 204 9.45 -8.69 19.80
CA LEU A 204 8.16 -8.43 20.41
C LEU A 204 8.14 -8.87 21.88
N LYS A 205 7.52 -8.09 22.76
CA LYS A 205 7.25 -8.46 24.16
C LYS A 205 5.75 -8.57 24.38
N VAL A 206 5.31 -9.72 24.90
CA VAL A 206 3.91 -10.01 25.24
C VAL A 206 3.74 -9.93 26.75
N SER A 207 2.80 -9.09 27.19
CA SER A 207 2.43 -8.97 28.60
C SER A 207 1.92 -10.32 29.17
N LEU A 208 2.39 -10.68 30.37
CA LEU A 208 2.04 -11.93 31.05
C LEU A 208 0.52 -12.15 31.16
N PHE A 209 -0.25 -11.08 31.36
CA PHE A 209 -1.72 -11.12 31.41
C PHE A 209 -2.38 -11.56 30.10
N PHE A 210 -1.72 -11.33 28.95
CA PHE A 210 -2.24 -11.65 27.63
C PHE A 210 -1.64 -12.92 27.01
N LYS A 211 -0.64 -13.56 27.65
CA LYS A 211 0.00 -14.80 27.13
C LYS A 211 -0.96 -15.98 26.91
N HIS A 212 -2.14 -15.97 27.55
CA HIS A 212 -3.17 -17.00 27.38
C HIS A 212 -4.29 -16.61 26.39
N HIS A 213 -4.29 -15.39 25.85
CA HIS A 213 -5.24 -14.94 24.83
C HIS A 213 -4.64 -15.17 23.44
N ILE A 214 -4.94 -16.33 22.86
CA ILE A 214 -4.27 -16.87 21.66
C ILE A 214 -4.83 -16.23 20.37
N HIS A 215 -4.39 -15.01 20.06
CA HIS A 215 -4.68 -14.33 18.78
C HIS A 215 -3.43 -13.92 18.00
N GLY A 216 -2.24 -14.40 18.39
CA GLY A 216 -0.97 -13.91 17.88
C GLY A 216 -0.53 -12.59 18.53
N MET A 217 0.73 -12.22 18.29
CA MET A 217 1.41 -11.04 18.83
C MET A 217 1.37 -9.85 17.85
N VAL A 218 1.37 -10.13 16.55
CA VAL A 218 1.42 -9.14 15.49
C VAL A 218 0.69 -9.62 14.24
N THR A 219 -0.04 -8.72 13.59
CA THR A 219 -0.41 -8.87 12.18
C THR A 219 0.59 -8.09 11.33
N LEU A 220 1.20 -8.78 10.38
CA LEU A 220 2.19 -8.25 9.44
C LEU A 220 1.58 -8.31 8.04
N ALA A 221 1.68 -7.21 7.28
CA ALA A 221 1.33 -7.21 5.86
C ALA A 221 2.53 -6.77 5.02
N ILE A 222 2.80 -7.48 3.93
CA ILE A 222 3.69 -7.03 2.87
C ILE A 222 2.84 -6.57 1.69
N VAL A 223 3.17 -5.40 1.17
CA VAL A 223 2.58 -4.83 -0.03
C VAL A 223 3.65 -4.70 -1.10
N ASN A 224 3.35 -5.18 -2.29
CA ASN A 224 4.19 -4.94 -3.46
C ASN A 224 3.59 -3.81 -4.31
N HIS A 225 4.44 -3.00 -4.92
CA HIS A 225 4.05 -2.04 -5.95
C HIS A 225 4.85 -2.30 -7.22
N TYR A 226 4.17 -2.82 -8.23
CA TYR A 226 4.73 -3.05 -9.55
C TYR A 226 4.62 -1.73 -10.33
N PHE A 227 5.62 -0.86 -10.21
CA PHE A 227 5.68 0.41 -10.96
C PHE A 227 6.22 0.27 -12.38
N PHE A 228 6.82 -0.87 -12.72
CA PHE A 228 7.55 -1.09 -13.98
C PHE A 228 7.34 -2.52 -14.49
N GLY A 229 7.59 -2.72 -15.79
CA GLY A 229 7.51 -4.02 -16.45
C GLY A 229 6.07 -4.47 -16.74
N GLU A 230 5.92 -5.70 -17.21
CA GLU A 230 4.62 -6.26 -17.63
C GLU A 230 3.63 -6.36 -16.47
N ASP A 231 4.15 -6.62 -15.26
CA ASP A 231 3.37 -6.64 -14.02
C ASP A 231 2.82 -5.26 -13.62
N GLN A 232 3.32 -4.14 -14.20
CA GLN A 232 2.86 -2.80 -13.80
C GLN A 232 1.39 -2.57 -14.11
N MET A 233 0.97 -2.92 -15.31
CA MET A 233 -0.35 -2.59 -15.82
C MET A 233 -1.15 -3.86 -16.02
N SER A 234 -1.62 -4.39 -14.88
CA SER A 234 -2.79 -5.22 -14.88
C SER A 234 -3.95 -4.46 -15.52
N SER A 235 -4.88 -5.23 -16.04
CA SER A 235 -5.29 -4.87 -17.36
C SER A 235 -6.80 -4.57 -17.41
N GLN A 236 -7.77 -5.13 -16.63
CA GLN A 236 -9.04 -4.36 -16.45
C GLN A 236 -8.81 -3.03 -15.74
N LEU A 237 -7.70 -2.87 -15.00
CA LEU A 237 -7.27 -1.55 -14.56
C LEU A 237 -7.10 -0.66 -15.81
N HIS A 238 -6.23 -1.02 -16.76
CA HIS A 238 -6.12 -0.35 -18.06
C HIS A 238 -7.49 -0.21 -18.81
N ALA A 239 -8.45 -1.13 -18.62
CA ALA A 239 -9.76 -1.10 -19.28
C ALA A 239 -10.72 -0.07 -18.68
N LEU A 240 -10.59 0.16 -17.38
CA LEU A 240 -11.21 1.28 -16.71
C LEU A 240 -10.52 2.57 -17.19
N LEU A 241 -9.17 2.62 -17.22
CA LEU A 241 -8.39 3.79 -17.66
C LEU A 241 -8.84 4.33 -19.03
N GLU A 242 -9.04 3.44 -20.00
CA GLU A 242 -9.42 3.81 -21.38
C GLU A 242 -10.82 4.40 -21.52
N ARG A 243 -11.69 4.23 -20.52
CA ARG A 243 -13.06 4.73 -20.51
C ARG A 243 -13.22 6.02 -19.70
N PHE A 244 -12.18 6.46 -18.98
CA PHE A 244 -12.22 7.76 -18.33
C PHE A 244 -12.20 8.90 -19.36
N PRO A 245 -12.84 10.03 -19.05
CA PRO A 245 -12.72 11.26 -19.84
C PRO A 245 -11.28 11.72 -20.09
N ASN A 246 -11.01 12.38 -21.21
CA ASN A 246 -9.66 12.81 -21.58
C ASN A 246 -9.03 13.91 -20.67
N TRP A 247 -9.82 14.60 -19.86
CA TRP A 247 -9.35 15.57 -18.86
C TRP A 247 -8.88 14.91 -17.54
N ILE A 248 -8.96 13.58 -17.47
CA ILE A 248 -8.58 12.70 -16.36
C ILE A 248 -7.29 11.94 -16.74
N TYR A 249 -6.24 11.99 -15.91
CA TYR A 249 -4.95 11.34 -16.15
C TYR A 249 -4.60 10.33 -15.03
N PRO A 250 -5.06 9.10 -15.06
CA PRO A 250 -4.97 8.22 -13.89
C PRO A 250 -3.56 7.66 -13.64
N LEU A 251 -2.81 8.17 -12.66
CA LEU A 251 -1.58 7.49 -12.20
C LEU A 251 -1.95 6.17 -11.52
N SER A 252 -1.58 5.08 -12.14
CA SER A 252 -2.08 3.74 -11.84
C SER A 252 -0.97 2.72 -12.03
N TRP A 253 -1.00 1.71 -11.18
CA TRP A 253 -0.04 0.62 -11.14
C TRP A 253 -0.67 -0.56 -10.42
N THR A 254 0.02 -1.70 -10.47
CA THR A 254 -0.46 -2.94 -9.90
C THR A 254 0.21 -3.19 -8.56
N SER A 255 -0.49 -3.83 -7.61
CA SER A 255 -0.01 -4.10 -6.26
C SER A 255 -0.54 -5.44 -5.75
N THR A 256 0.17 -6.08 -4.81
CA THR A 256 -0.43 -7.14 -3.98
C THR A 256 -0.48 -6.68 -2.53
N TYR A 257 -1.39 -7.26 -1.75
CA TYR A 257 -1.44 -7.12 -0.29
C TYR A 257 -1.51 -8.52 0.29
N ASP A 258 -0.47 -8.93 1.01
CA ASP A 258 -0.29 -10.28 1.54
C ASP A 258 -0.08 -10.17 3.06
N GLN A 259 -1.07 -10.64 3.83
CA GLN A 259 -1.14 -10.48 5.30
C GLN A 259 -0.96 -11.80 6.04
N PHE A 260 -0.28 -11.77 7.18
CA PHE A 260 0.10 -12.89 8.03
C PHE A 260 -0.05 -12.53 9.51
N ILE A 261 -0.34 -13.50 10.36
CA ILE A 261 -0.43 -13.33 11.82
C ILE A 261 0.61 -14.24 12.50
N PHE A 262 1.31 -13.76 13.55
CA PHE A 262 2.47 -14.45 14.16
C PHE A 262 2.52 -14.45 15.70
#